data_AF-D7A9B9-F1
#
_entry.id   AF-D7A9B9-F1
#
_cell.length_a   1.000
_cell.length_b   1.000
_cell.length_c   1.000
_cell.angle_alpha   90.00
_cell.angle_beta   90.00
_cell.angle_gamma   90.00
#
_symmetry.space_group_name_H-M   'P 1'
#
loop_
_entity.id
_entity.type
_entity.pdbx_description
1 polymer ?
#
loop_
_entity_poly.entity_id
_entity_poly.type
_entity_poly.pdbx_seq_one_letter_code
_entity_poly.pdbx_strand_id
1 'polypeptide(L)'
;MTKTPASSTTATDEDGQPDAQPYRDAKVEVLFDAETIAARNRELVEEVVAARPEKLLVIAVLKGSFVFAADLIRAMHAAGLAPEVEFITLSSYRDARISSGQVTVLRDVESDVRGRDVLLVDDILESGRTLAFAKDLLVARGARRVMVCVLLEKTHKRAVQIEADFVGFECPDYFVVGYGMDVSHAFRQLPFIGYIPDAET
;
A
#
# COMPACT_ATOMS: atom_id res chain seq x y z
N MET A 1 28.02 -9.82 -41.61
CA MET A 1 28.05 -10.36 -40.23
C MET A 1 27.03 -9.58 -39.41
N THR A 2 25.79 -10.07 -39.37
CA THR A 2 24.69 -9.51 -38.58
C THR A 2 24.79 -10.04 -37.16
N LYS A 3 25.03 -9.15 -36.18
CA LYS A 3 24.95 -9.49 -34.75
C LYS A 3 23.46 -9.56 -34.37
N THR A 4 23.00 -10.76 -34.06
CA THR A 4 21.74 -11.00 -33.33
C THR A 4 21.82 -10.35 -31.95
N PRO A 5 20.81 -9.59 -31.48
CA PRO A 5 20.79 -9.14 -30.10
C PRO A 5 20.48 -10.34 -29.20
N ALA A 6 21.28 -10.51 -28.15
CA ALA A 6 21.05 -11.52 -27.13
C ALA A 6 19.71 -11.25 -26.45
N SER A 7 18.82 -12.24 -26.45
CA SER A 7 17.58 -12.22 -25.67
C SER A 7 17.95 -12.19 -24.18
N SER A 8 17.59 -11.11 -23.48
CA SER A 8 17.65 -11.08 -22.02
C SER A 8 16.53 -11.98 -21.49
N THR A 9 16.85 -13.24 -21.23
CA THR A 9 15.99 -14.13 -20.45
C THR A 9 15.95 -13.56 -19.03
N THR A 10 14.85 -12.92 -18.63
CA THR A 10 14.59 -12.58 -17.24
C THR A 10 14.52 -13.89 -16.45
N ALA A 11 15.52 -14.14 -15.61
CA ALA A 11 15.48 -15.26 -14.68
C ALA A 11 14.26 -15.09 -13.76
N THR A 12 13.55 -16.18 -13.52
CA THR A 12 12.43 -16.23 -12.58
C THR A 12 12.85 -17.04 -11.36
N ASP A 13 12.37 -16.66 -10.18
CA ASP A 13 12.53 -17.45 -8.95
C ASP A 13 11.71 -18.77 -9.00
N GLU A 14 11.79 -19.56 -7.92
CA GLU A 14 11.08 -20.84 -7.79
C GLU A 14 9.54 -20.69 -7.91
N ASP A 15 9.01 -19.48 -7.71
CA ASP A 15 7.59 -19.14 -7.80
C ASP A 15 7.20 -18.50 -9.15
N GLY A 16 8.12 -18.46 -10.12
CA GLY A 16 7.86 -17.92 -11.47
C GLY A 16 7.80 -16.39 -11.52
N GLN A 17 8.27 -15.70 -10.49
CA GLN A 17 8.35 -14.24 -10.42
C GLN A 17 9.72 -13.75 -10.86
N PRO A 18 9.84 -12.54 -11.44
CA PRO A 18 11.13 -12.01 -11.86
C PRO A 18 12.11 -12.00 -10.69
N ASP A 19 13.31 -12.56 -10.93
CA ASP A 19 14.37 -12.65 -9.92
C ASP A 19 14.62 -11.29 -9.27
N ALA A 20 14.64 -11.28 -7.93
CA ALA A 20 14.86 -10.10 -7.10
C ALA A 20 16.33 -9.65 -7.10
N GLN A 21 17.25 -10.56 -7.43
CA GLN A 21 18.68 -10.37 -7.34
C GLN A 21 19.22 -9.13 -8.09
N PRO A 22 18.79 -8.78 -9.33
CA PRO A 22 19.29 -7.60 -10.03
C PRO A 22 18.85 -6.28 -9.37
N TYR A 23 17.78 -6.31 -8.56
CA TYR A 23 17.32 -5.12 -7.85
C TYR A 23 18.03 -4.92 -6.52
N ARG A 24 18.53 -5.96 -5.85
CA ARG A 24 19.15 -5.83 -4.51
C ARG A 24 20.37 -4.91 -4.48
N ASP A 25 21.07 -4.78 -5.60
CA ASP A 25 22.23 -3.90 -5.76
C ASP A 25 21.86 -2.52 -6.32
N ALA A 26 20.58 -2.25 -6.59
CA ALA A 26 20.14 -0.97 -7.12
C ALA A 26 20.41 0.15 -6.10
N LYS A 27 20.88 1.30 -6.59
CA LYS A 27 21.04 2.50 -5.79
C LYS A 27 19.65 3.04 -5.43
N VAL A 28 19.33 3.04 -4.13
CA VAL A 28 18.11 3.63 -3.59
C VAL A 28 18.44 5.01 -3.03
N GLU A 29 17.74 6.04 -3.50
CA GLU A 29 17.82 7.39 -2.95
C GLU A 29 16.68 7.64 -1.97
N VAL A 30 16.96 8.29 -0.85
CA VAL A 30 15.96 8.54 0.20
C VAL A 30 14.99 9.63 -0.26
N LEU A 31 13.70 9.33 -0.22
CA LEU A 31 12.62 10.30 -0.46
C LEU A 31 12.08 10.85 0.86
N PHE A 32 11.81 9.96 1.83
CA PHE A 32 11.39 10.30 3.18
C PHE A 32 12.15 9.44 4.19
N ASP A 33 12.86 10.07 5.13
CA ASP A 33 13.60 9.35 6.17
C ASP A 33 12.68 8.82 7.29
N ALA A 34 13.25 7.96 8.15
CA ALA A 34 12.52 7.30 9.23
C ALA A 34 11.91 8.28 10.23
N GLU A 35 12.59 9.40 10.52
CA GLU A 35 12.13 10.39 11.48
C GLU A 35 10.92 11.17 10.93
N THR A 36 10.99 11.55 9.65
CA THR A 36 9.90 12.20 8.90
C THR A 36 8.67 11.31 8.84
N ILE A 37 8.84 10.02 8.53
CA ILE A 37 7.73 9.06 8.49
C ILE A 37 7.11 8.88 9.88
N ALA A 38 7.94 8.73 10.93
CA ALA A 38 7.43 8.57 12.28
C ALA A 38 6.68 9.82 12.78
N ALA A 39 7.12 11.02 12.38
CA ALA A 39 6.40 12.26 12.65
C ALA A 39 5.05 12.29 11.93
N ARG A 40 5.03 12.01 10.62
CA ARG A 40 3.79 12.02 9.85
C ARG A 40 2.78 10.98 10.33
N ASN A 41 3.24 9.81 10.76
CA ASN A 41 2.37 8.80 11.36
C ASN A 41 1.64 9.29 12.61
N ARG A 42 2.28 10.14 13.43
CA ARG A 42 1.62 10.74 14.61
C ARG A 42 0.56 11.74 14.18
N GLU A 43 0.86 12.59 13.20
CA GLU A 43 -0.09 13.56 12.65
C GLU A 43 -1.32 12.87 12.03
N LEU A 44 -1.11 11.80 11.24
CA LEU A 44 -2.20 11.00 10.69
C LEU A 44 -3.12 10.43 11.79
N VAL A 45 -2.53 9.99 12.91
CA VAL A 45 -3.32 9.51 14.05
C VAL A 45 -4.13 10.62 14.69
N GLU A 46 -3.60 11.84 14.80
CA GLU A 46 -4.37 12.99 15.28
C GLU A 46 -5.56 13.29 14.36
N GLU A 47 -5.37 13.20 13.04
CA GLU A 47 -6.45 13.35 12.05
C GLU A 47 -7.52 12.24 12.23
N VAL A 48 -7.10 10.98 12.43
CA VAL A 48 -8.02 9.85 12.69
C VAL A 48 -8.78 10.04 14.02
N VAL A 49 -8.12 10.51 15.08
CA VAL A 49 -8.76 10.83 16.36
C VAL A 49 -9.81 11.93 16.18
N ALA A 50 -9.49 12.98 15.43
CA ALA A 50 -10.42 14.08 15.13
C ALA A 50 -11.67 13.61 14.37
N ALA A 51 -11.53 12.58 13.53
CA ALA A 51 -12.65 11.93 12.83
C ALA A 51 -13.58 11.11 13.75
N ARG A 52 -13.23 10.96 15.05
CA ARG A 52 -14.02 10.34 16.12
C ARG A 52 -14.65 8.99 15.73
N PRO A 53 -13.84 7.99 15.38
CA PRO A 53 -14.38 6.70 14.98
C PRO A 53 -15.01 5.93 16.13
N GLU A 54 -16.09 5.20 15.86
CA GLU A 54 -16.70 4.30 16.84
C GLU A 54 -16.51 2.83 16.44
N LYS A 55 -16.10 2.00 17.41
CA LYS A 55 -15.78 0.57 17.20
C LYS A 55 -14.77 0.35 16.08
N LEU A 56 -13.72 1.17 16.08
CA LEU A 56 -12.71 1.23 15.03
C LEU A 56 -12.14 -0.17 14.72
N LEU A 57 -12.16 -0.52 13.44
CA LEU A 57 -11.46 -1.67 12.87
C LEU A 57 -10.43 -1.16 11.87
N VAL A 58 -9.16 -1.48 12.08
CA VAL A 58 -8.11 -1.20 11.10
C VAL A 58 -7.96 -2.42 10.20
N ILE A 59 -8.12 -2.22 8.88
CA ILE A 59 -7.90 -3.28 7.89
C ILE A 59 -6.69 -2.87 7.04
N ALA A 60 -5.59 -3.61 7.15
CA ALA A 60 -4.39 -3.36 6.35
C ALA A 60 -4.40 -4.21 5.07
N VAL A 61 -4.16 -3.57 3.92
CA VAL A 61 -4.06 -4.24 2.61
C VAL A 61 -2.66 -4.81 2.45
N LEU A 62 -2.56 -6.14 2.41
CA LEU A 62 -1.28 -6.84 2.28
C LEU A 62 -0.84 -6.95 0.81
N LYS A 63 0.47 -7.01 0.54
CA LYS A 63 1.57 -7.05 1.53
C LYS A 63 2.14 -5.68 1.89
N GLY A 64 2.11 -4.71 0.98
CA GLY A 64 2.91 -3.49 1.07
C GLY A 64 2.67 -2.64 2.31
N SER A 65 1.43 -2.55 2.78
CA SER A 65 1.08 -1.67 3.90
C SER A 65 1.51 -2.15 5.29
N PHE A 66 2.02 -3.38 5.45
CA PHE A 66 2.16 -3.99 6.78
C PHE A 66 3.08 -3.21 7.75
N VAL A 67 4.16 -2.61 7.26
CA VAL A 67 5.06 -1.79 8.08
C VAL A 67 4.36 -0.52 8.53
N PHE A 68 3.77 0.20 7.57
CA PHE A 68 3.00 1.41 7.82
C PHE A 68 1.85 1.16 8.81
N ALA A 69 1.04 0.13 8.58
CA ALA A 69 -0.05 -0.25 9.46
C ALA A 69 0.45 -0.57 10.87
N ALA A 70 1.56 -1.30 11.01
CA ALA A 70 2.14 -1.63 12.31
C ALA A 70 2.62 -0.39 13.09
N ASP A 71 3.21 0.59 12.42
CA ASP A 71 3.61 1.85 13.05
C ASP A 71 2.42 2.75 13.37
N LEU A 72 1.41 2.78 12.49
CA LEU A 72 0.19 3.56 12.69
C LEU A 72 -0.58 3.05 13.92
N ILE A 73 -0.76 1.74 14.09
CA ILE A 73 -1.45 1.19 15.28
C ILE A 73 -0.67 1.43 16.58
N ARG A 74 0.67 1.46 16.55
CA ARG A 74 1.49 1.84 17.70
C ARG A 74 1.29 3.31 18.07
N ALA A 75 1.23 4.19 17.07
CA ALA A 75 0.93 5.61 17.27
C ALA A 75 -0.51 5.82 17.78
N MET A 76 -1.49 5.05 17.28
CA MET A 76 -2.87 5.04 17.78
C MET A 76 -2.94 4.67 19.27
N HIS A 77 -2.20 3.65 19.70
CA HIS A 77 -2.12 3.29 21.12
C HIS A 77 -1.59 4.44 21.98
N ALA A 78 -0.54 5.13 21.53
CA ALA A 78 -0.01 6.30 22.23
C ALA A 78 -1.02 7.46 22.32
N ALA A 79 -1.92 7.58 21.35
CA ALA A 79 -3.02 8.56 21.34
C ALA A 79 -4.28 8.09 22.10
N GLY A 80 -4.25 6.93 22.76
CA GLY A 80 -5.37 6.40 23.56
C GLY A 80 -6.43 5.64 22.76
N LEU A 81 -6.16 5.30 21.49
CA LEU A 81 -7.01 4.42 20.70
C LEU A 81 -6.60 2.95 20.89
N ALA A 82 -7.58 2.04 20.81
CA ALA A 82 -7.36 0.60 20.89
C ALA A 82 -8.20 -0.14 19.83
N PRO A 83 -7.86 0.01 18.53
CA PRO A 83 -8.61 -0.66 17.47
C PRO A 83 -8.34 -2.16 17.45
N GLU A 84 -9.30 -2.92 16.93
CA GLU A 84 -9.00 -4.27 16.41
C GLU A 84 -8.31 -4.13 15.05
N VAL A 85 -7.54 -5.17 14.68
CA VAL A 85 -6.73 -5.17 13.46
C VAL A 85 -7.02 -6.43 12.65
N GLU A 86 -7.25 -6.24 11.36
CA GLU A 86 -7.52 -7.27 10.36
C GLU A 86 -6.64 -7.03 9.13
N PHE A 87 -6.50 -8.06 8.32
CA PHE A 87 -5.70 -8.01 7.09
C PHE A 87 -6.50 -8.53 5.92
N ILE A 88 -6.41 -7.84 4.78
CA ILE A 88 -6.99 -8.30 3.52
C ILE A 88 -5.87 -8.43 2.48
N THR A 89 -5.91 -9.49 1.66
CA THR A 89 -5.00 -9.63 0.52
C THR A 89 -5.81 -9.58 -0.76
N LEU A 90 -5.49 -8.62 -1.61
CA LEU A 90 -6.16 -8.40 -2.88
C LEU A 90 -5.16 -8.59 -4.02
N SER A 91 -5.62 -9.23 -5.10
CA SER A 91 -4.86 -9.36 -6.34
C SER A 91 -5.55 -8.60 -7.45
N SER A 92 -4.82 -7.74 -8.14
CA SER A 92 -5.26 -7.12 -9.40
C SER A 92 -4.74 -7.96 -10.56
N TYR A 93 -5.61 -8.42 -11.46
CA TYR A 93 -5.17 -9.10 -12.68
C TYR A 93 -4.32 -8.14 -13.54
N ARG A 94 -3.00 -8.37 -13.59
CA ARG A 94 -2.05 -7.72 -14.50
C ARG A 94 -1.85 -8.57 -15.74
N ASP A 95 -2.91 -8.84 -16.50
CA ASP A 95 -2.69 -9.44 -17.83
C ASP A 95 -2.07 -8.38 -18.74
N ALA A 96 -0.93 -8.74 -19.32
CA ALA A 96 0.06 -7.88 -19.95
C ALA A 96 -0.39 -7.26 -21.29
N ARG A 97 -1.50 -6.51 -21.28
CA ARG A 97 -1.85 -5.49 -22.29
C ARG A 97 -3.08 -4.64 -21.95
N ILE A 98 -3.96 -5.07 -21.05
CA ILE A 98 -5.14 -4.29 -20.60
C ILE A 98 -5.49 -4.75 -19.18
N SER A 99 -5.49 -3.85 -18.18
CA SER A 99 -6.03 -4.19 -16.86
C SER A 99 -7.50 -4.56 -17.01
N SER A 100 -7.87 -5.83 -16.82
CA SER A 100 -9.26 -6.29 -16.92
C SER A 100 -10.17 -5.70 -15.82
N GLY A 101 -9.58 -4.99 -14.84
CA GLY A 101 -10.31 -4.29 -13.79
C GLY A 101 -10.86 -5.20 -12.69
N GLN A 102 -10.71 -6.52 -12.84
CA GLN A 102 -11.12 -7.48 -11.80
C GLN A 102 -10.07 -7.57 -10.70
N VAL A 103 -10.50 -7.20 -9.49
CA VAL A 103 -9.78 -7.43 -8.23
C VAL A 103 -10.36 -8.69 -7.60
N THR A 104 -9.49 -9.58 -7.12
CA THR A 104 -9.89 -10.82 -6.43
C THR A 104 -9.39 -10.80 -4.99
N VAL A 105 -10.23 -11.28 -4.07
CA VAL A 105 -9.85 -11.48 -2.67
C VAL A 105 -9.08 -12.80 -2.56
N LEU A 106 -7.79 -12.73 -2.20
CA LEU A 106 -6.96 -13.90 -1.93
C LEU A 106 -7.07 -14.34 -0.47
N ARG A 107 -7.15 -13.36 0.43
CA ARG A 107 -7.43 -13.55 1.86
C ARG A 107 -8.40 -12.49 2.30
N ASP A 108 -9.50 -12.93 2.87
CA ASP A 108 -10.57 -12.07 3.35
C ASP A 108 -10.38 -11.72 4.84
N VAL A 109 -11.09 -10.70 5.30
CA VAL A 109 -11.21 -10.35 6.73
C VAL A 109 -12.09 -11.36 7.44
N GLU A 110 -11.70 -11.74 8.66
CA GLU A 110 -12.42 -12.76 9.44
C GLU A 110 -13.46 -12.13 10.40
N SER A 111 -13.17 -10.93 10.90
CA SER A 111 -14.06 -10.18 11.80
C SER A 111 -15.32 -9.62 11.12
N ASP A 112 -16.40 -9.49 11.89
CA ASP A 112 -17.61 -8.77 11.46
C ASP A 112 -17.34 -7.26 11.38
N VAL A 113 -17.64 -6.69 10.21
CA VAL A 113 -17.48 -5.26 9.91
C VAL A 113 -18.77 -4.47 10.15
N ARG A 114 -19.90 -5.15 10.39
CA ARG A 114 -21.21 -4.51 10.43
C ARG A 114 -21.32 -3.49 11.57
N GLY A 115 -21.77 -2.29 11.23
CA GLY A 115 -22.00 -1.20 12.18
C GLY A 115 -20.72 -0.61 12.78
N ARG A 116 -19.54 -0.93 12.23
CA ARG A 116 -18.24 -0.41 12.67
C ARG A 116 -17.73 0.70 11.76
N ASP A 117 -16.89 1.58 12.30
CA ASP A 117 -16.01 2.38 11.45
C ASP A 117 -14.78 1.58 11.09
N VAL A 118 -14.52 1.50 9.79
CA VAL A 118 -13.34 0.84 9.25
C VAL A 118 -12.36 1.91 8.79
N LEU A 119 -11.09 1.76 9.18
CA LEU A 119 -9.96 2.45 8.57
C LEU A 119 -9.21 1.46 7.69
N LEU A 120 -9.38 1.59 6.38
CA LEU A 120 -8.66 0.83 5.38
C LEU A 120 -7.27 1.47 5.18
N VAL A 121 -6.21 0.71 5.40
CA VAL A 121 -4.82 1.18 5.36
C VAL A 121 -4.09 0.54 4.19
N ASP A 122 -3.48 1.34 3.33
CA ASP A 122 -2.67 0.88 2.20
C ASP A 122 -1.35 1.68 2.09
N ASP A 123 -0.34 1.13 1.42
CA ASP A 123 0.94 1.82 1.24
C ASP A 123 0.85 2.92 0.18
N ILE A 124 0.16 2.67 -0.93
CA ILE A 124 0.10 3.62 -2.04
C ILE A 124 -1.27 3.70 -2.71
N LEU A 125 -1.76 4.92 -2.87
CA LEU A 125 -2.91 5.24 -3.70
C LEU A 125 -2.46 5.79 -5.05
N GLU A 126 -2.41 4.92 -6.06
CA GLU A 126 -2.08 5.27 -7.45
C GLU A 126 -3.33 5.17 -8.35
N SER A 127 -3.62 3.99 -8.90
CA SER A 127 -4.80 3.80 -9.76
C SER A 127 -6.14 3.87 -9.00
N GLY A 128 -6.11 3.54 -7.70
CA GLY A 128 -7.29 3.51 -6.82
C GLY A 128 -8.16 2.26 -6.92
N ARG A 129 -7.91 1.33 -7.86
CA ARG A 129 -8.78 0.16 -8.08
C ARG A 129 -8.87 -0.77 -6.87
N THR A 130 -7.73 -1.09 -6.26
CA THR A 130 -7.64 -1.97 -5.09
C THR A 130 -8.43 -1.40 -3.91
N LEU A 131 -8.18 -0.14 -3.56
CA LEU A 131 -8.86 0.56 -2.48
C LEU A 131 -10.35 0.75 -2.75
N ALA A 132 -10.75 1.07 -3.99
CA ALA A 132 -12.17 1.21 -4.35
C ALA A 132 -12.91 -0.11 -4.19
N PHE A 133 -12.34 -1.21 -4.70
CA PHE A 133 -12.91 -2.53 -4.52
C PHE A 133 -13.05 -2.91 -3.03
N ALA A 134 -12.00 -2.71 -2.24
CA ALA A 134 -12.02 -3.00 -0.80
C ALA A 134 -13.08 -2.16 -0.07
N LYS A 135 -13.14 -0.86 -0.37
CA LYS A 135 -14.12 0.06 0.22
C LYS A 135 -15.55 -0.38 -0.10
N ASP A 136 -15.85 -0.65 -1.36
CA ASP A 136 -17.17 -1.11 -1.81
C ASP A 136 -17.55 -2.45 -1.17
N LEU A 137 -16.61 -3.39 -1.07
CA LEU A 137 -16.81 -4.68 -0.40
C LEU A 137 -17.20 -4.50 1.07
N LEU A 138 -16.51 -3.63 1.80
CA LEU A 138 -16.74 -3.39 3.23
C LEU A 138 -18.05 -2.64 3.48
N VAL A 139 -18.39 -1.65 2.64
CA VAL A 139 -19.68 -0.96 2.67
C VAL A 139 -20.82 -1.94 2.41
N ALA A 140 -20.70 -2.80 1.40
CA ALA A 140 -21.71 -3.81 1.08
C ALA A 140 -21.95 -4.83 2.22
N ARG A 141 -20.94 -5.06 3.07
CA ARG A 141 -21.04 -5.92 4.27
C ARG A 141 -21.65 -5.20 5.49
N GLY A 142 -21.98 -3.92 5.36
CA GLY A 142 -22.67 -3.13 6.37
C GLY A 142 -21.75 -2.38 7.32
N ALA A 143 -20.50 -2.10 6.93
CA ALA A 143 -19.68 -1.12 7.64
C ALA A 143 -20.42 0.22 7.76
N ARG A 144 -20.34 0.87 8.93
CA ARG A 144 -21.02 2.15 9.18
C ARG A 144 -20.36 3.29 8.40
N ARG A 145 -19.04 3.29 8.36
CA ARG A 145 -18.18 4.22 7.63
C ARG A 145 -16.92 3.48 7.22
N VAL A 146 -16.43 3.73 6.01
CA VAL A 146 -15.13 3.23 5.55
C VAL A 146 -14.28 4.43 5.17
N MET A 147 -13.29 4.71 6.00
CA MET A 147 -12.27 5.72 5.77
C MET A 147 -11.02 5.06 5.19
N VAL A 148 -10.28 5.80 4.38
CA VAL A 148 -9.07 5.33 3.69
C VAL A 148 -7.87 6.14 4.18
N CYS A 149 -6.85 5.46 4.67
CA CYS A 149 -5.57 6.04 5.05
C CYS A 149 -4.47 5.44 4.19
N VAL A 150 -3.72 6.28 3.49
CA VAL A 150 -2.59 5.83 2.66
C VAL A 150 -1.32 6.54 3.04
N LEU A 151 -0.20 5.82 2.98
CA LEU A 151 1.10 6.42 3.23
C LEU A 151 1.50 7.35 2.09
N LEU A 152 1.34 6.92 0.84
CA LEU A 152 1.67 7.69 -0.35
C LEU A 152 0.46 7.88 -1.26
N GLU A 153 0.31 9.07 -1.83
CA GLU A 153 -0.65 9.33 -2.91
C GLU A 153 0.04 9.82 -4.18
N LYS A 154 -0.28 9.17 -5.31
CA LYS A 154 0.11 9.61 -6.66
C LYS A 154 -1.12 10.11 -7.41
N THR A 155 -1.26 11.43 -7.50
CA THR A 155 -2.48 12.07 -8.03
C THR A 155 -2.66 11.92 -9.54
N HIS A 156 -1.59 11.68 -10.30
CA HIS A 156 -1.62 11.73 -11.78
C HIS A 156 -2.09 10.45 -12.49
N LYS A 157 -2.27 9.34 -11.77
CA LYS A 157 -2.53 8.00 -12.38
C LYS A 157 -3.89 7.39 -11.98
N ARG A 158 -4.84 8.19 -11.51
CA ARG A 158 -6.13 7.71 -11.02
C ARG A 158 -6.96 7.07 -12.15
N ALA A 159 -7.45 5.86 -11.92
CA ALA A 159 -8.26 5.11 -12.87
C ALA A 159 -9.74 4.96 -12.44
N VAL A 160 -10.05 5.24 -11.17
CA VAL A 160 -11.40 5.20 -10.59
C VAL A 160 -11.56 6.36 -9.62
N GLN A 161 -12.79 6.83 -9.41
CA GLN A 161 -13.05 7.91 -8.46
C GLN A 161 -12.97 7.39 -7.01
N ILE A 162 -11.85 7.64 -6.36
CA ILE A 162 -11.63 7.40 -4.94
C ILE A 162 -10.70 8.47 -4.39
N GLU A 163 -10.91 8.85 -3.14
CA GLU A 163 -10.08 9.78 -2.38
C GLU A 163 -9.69 9.10 -1.07
N ALA A 164 -8.47 9.36 -0.61
CA ALA A 164 -8.06 9.00 0.73
C ALA A 164 -8.52 10.07 1.71
N ASP A 165 -9.04 9.63 2.86
CA ASP A 165 -9.43 10.53 3.95
C ASP A 165 -8.19 11.05 4.70
N PHE A 166 -7.11 10.26 4.72
CA PHE A 166 -5.85 10.59 5.39
C PHE A 166 -4.67 10.21 4.49
N VAL A 167 -3.82 11.18 4.14
CA VAL A 167 -2.68 10.98 3.22
C VAL A 167 -1.39 11.30 3.97
N GLY A 168 -0.46 10.33 4.02
CA GLY A 168 0.86 10.53 4.60
C GLY A 168 1.66 11.56 3.81
N PHE A 169 1.94 11.25 2.54
CA PHE A 169 2.73 12.10 1.67
C PHE A 169 2.17 12.10 0.25
N GLU A 170 2.20 13.27 -0.40
CA GLU A 170 2.12 13.34 -1.85
C GLU A 170 3.43 12.81 -2.44
N CYS A 171 3.32 11.86 -3.37
CA CYS A 171 4.46 11.23 -4.01
C CYS A 171 4.55 11.65 -5.48
N PRO A 172 5.69 12.19 -5.94
CA PRO A 172 5.96 12.34 -7.36
C PRO A 172 5.90 11.00 -8.08
N ASP A 173 5.90 11.03 -9.42
CA ASP A 173 5.88 9.79 -10.20
C ASP A 173 7.25 9.09 -10.22
N TYR A 174 7.63 8.55 -9.06
CA TYR A 174 8.82 7.74 -8.87
C TYR A 174 8.45 6.28 -8.63
N PHE A 175 9.36 5.39 -9.01
CA PHE A 175 9.32 4.01 -8.58
C PHE A 175 9.84 3.93 -7.14
N VAL A 176 8.93 3.80 -6.17
CA VAL A 176 9.24 3.85 -4.72
C VAL A 176 9.40 2.47 -4.11
N VAL A 177 10.28 2.38 -3.11
CA VAL A 177 10.59 1.16 -2.34
C VAL A 177 10.83 1.51 -0.86
N GLY A 178 10.86 0.49 -0.01
CA GLY A 178 11.13 0.68 1.42
C GLY A 178 9.86 0.88 2.24
N TYR A 179 10.02 0.77 3.56
CA TYR A 179 8.92 0.92 4.50
C TYR A 179 7.67 0.07 4.16
N GLY A 180 7.92 -1.18 3.78
CA GLY A 180 6.91 -2.15 3.37
C GLY A 180 6.74 -2.29 1.84
N MET A 181 7.04 -1.26 1.05
CA MET A 181 7.00 -1.29 -0.42
C MET A 181 8.19 -2.03 -1.02
N ASP A 182 8.01 -2.63 -2.20
CA ASP A 182 9.02 -3.48 -2.84
C ASP A 182 9.16 -3.31 -4.36
N VAL A 183 10.28 -3.83 -4.86
CA VAL A 183 10.41 -4.30 -6.24
C VAL A 183 10.86 -5.75 -6.24
N SER A 184 10.12 -6.62 -6.92
CA SER A 184 10.42 -8.06 -6.96
C SER A 184 10.75 -8.63 -5.57
N HIS A 185 9.98 -8.28 -4.54
CA HIS A 185 10.18 -8.67 -3.13
C HIS A 185 11.44 -8.13 -2.42
N ALA A 186 12.22 -7.27 -3.07
CA ALA A 186 13.35 -6.58 -2.44
C ALA A 186 12.92 -5.29 -1.73
N PHE A 187 13.74 -4.84 -0.78
CA PHE A 187 13.70 -3.52 -0.12
C PHE A 187 12.59 -3.23 0.90
N ARG A 188 11.59 -4.10 1.11
CA ARG A 188 10.53 -3.87 2.10
C ARG A 188 11.03 -3.45 3.49
N GLN A 189 12.19 -3.99 3.90
CA GLN A 189 12.78 -3.81 5.21
C GLN A 189 13.47 -2.45 5.43
N LEU A 190 13.64 -1.62 4.40
CA LEU A 190 14.30 -0.33 4.56
C LEU A 190 13.48 0.55 5.52
N PRO A 191 14.11 1.23 6.48
CA PRO A 191 13.41 2.03 7.49
C PRO A 191 12.91 3.39 6.96
N PHE A 192 13.12 3.66 5.68
CA PHE A 192 12.80 4.90 4.98
C PHE A 192 12.06 4.57 3.67
N ILE A 193 11.39 5.56 3.10
CA ILE A 193 10.84 5.49 1.75
C ILE A 193 11.91 6.02 0.82
N GLY A 194 12.29 5.22 -0.17
CA GLY A 194 13.24 5.61 -1.20
C GLY A 194 12.67 5.43 -2.59
N TYR A 195 13.44 5.84 -3.58
CA TYR A 195 13.15 5.61 -4.99
C TYR A 195 14.39 5.12 -5.75
N ILE A 196 14.16 4.48 -6.88
CA ILE A 196 15.21 4.01 -7.78
C ILE A 196 15.31 5.01 -8.96
N PRO A 197 16.39 5.82 -9.07
CA PRO A 197 16.50 6.89 -10.06
C PRO A 197 16.45 6.44 -11.53
N ASP A 198 16.85 5.20 -11.81
CA ASP A 198 16.98 4.64 -13.17
C ASP A 198 15.95 3.53 -13.49
N ALA A 199 14.93 3.35 -12.65
CA ALA A 199 13.84 2.43 -12.96
C ALA A 199 12.89 3.11 -13.95
N GLU A 200 12.69 2.53 -15.13
CA GLU A 200 11.68 3.01 -16.09
C GLU A 200 10.29 3.05 -15.41
N THR A 201 9.67 4.24 -15.39
CA THR A 201 8.35 4.54 -14.79
C THR A 201 7.17 4.17 -15.68
#